data_AF-A0A845DDU3-F1
#
_entry.id   AF-A0A845DDU3-F1
#
_cell.length_a   1.000
_cell.length_b   1.000
_cell.length_c   1.000
_cell.angle_alpha   90.00
_cell.angle_beta   90.00
_cell.angle_gamma   90.00
#
_symmetry.space_group_name_H-M   'P 1'
#
loop_
_entity.id
_entity.type
_entity.pdbx_description
1 polymer ?
#
loop_
_entity_poly.entity_id
_entity_poly.type
_entity_poly.pdbx_seq_one_letter_code
_entity_poly.pdbx_strand_id
1 'polypeptide(L)'
;MYDTPKIIDKKVLIALCFVLVVGAGVAISTFVFSEDTNVSTRVPAGAVPSENVVGSDSQEQEAKQQQGEDTNDNGNNTDPPESTEDGDTNTVVDSVRPTTTVQNNNNPSPIPGDSSSGFDAAKVISATNAYRAQRGLAPLRYNEALALSANRKVDLIFQEQHFEHRSLSGKEVSDLIQEAGYQFLAVGENLALGTYRSEQEIVELWIQSPAHHAILVSPYFEDIAIGIKQGVFEGQRVWVAVQHFGRPAAACAPVAPQQALKQRIDSQSEQLRVWEQEIQEKQAVLKKYAPSYGVEYNQVAREYDSLVQQYNALLQEAKQAINTYNKQAKAYNDCISMGV
;
A
#
# COMPACT_ATOMS: atom_id res chain seq x y z
N MET A 1 -33.53 -35.81 37.75
CA MET A 1 -32.71 -35.97 36.53
C MET A 1 -31.94 -34.66 36.42
N TYR A 2 -30.68 -34.63 36.81
CA TYR A 2 -29.85 -33.42 36.67
C TYR A 2 -29.57 -33.22 35.18
N ASP A 3 -30.06 -32.12 34.62
CA ASP A 3 -29.79 -31.75 33.23
C ASP A 3 -28.45 -31.04 33.21
N THR A 4 -27.36 -31.79 32.98
CA THR A 4 -26.01 -31.24 33.03
C THR A 4 -25.75 -30.40 31.77
N PRO A 5 -25.12 -29.22 31.90
CA PRO A 5 -24.76 -28.39 30.77
C PRO A 5 -23.83 -29.18 29.83
N LYS A 6 -24.09 -29.10 28.52
CA LYS A 6 -23.23 -29.71 27.50
C LYS A 6 -22.29 -28.66 26.92
N ILE A 7 -21.10 -29.10 26.50
CA ILE A 7 -20.23 -28.28 25.66
C ILE A 7 -20.99 -27.95 24.37
N ILE A 8 -21.13 -26.66 24.08
CA ILE A 8 -21.79 -26.18 22.87
C ILE A 8 -20.74 -26.20 21.75
N ASP A 9 -20.89 -27.12 20.80
CA ASP A 9 -20.20 -27.11 19.50
C ASP A 9 -18.66 -27.31 19.53
N LYS A 10 -18.23 -28.57 19.61
CA LYS A 10 -16.80 -28.99 19.60
C LYS A 10 -16.04 -28.72 18.29
N LYS A 11 -16.73 -28.37 17.19
CA LYS A 11 -16.09 -28.22 15.86
C LYS A 11 -15.13 -27.03 15.77
N VAL A 12 -15.32 -26.05 16.63
CA VAL A 12 -14.54 -24.80 16.67
C VAL A 12 -13.10 -25.04 17.14
N LEU A 13 -12.89 -26.04 18.01
CA LEU A 13 -11.57 -26.33 18.59
C LEU A 13 -10.57 -26.91 17.57
N ILE A 14 -11.07 -27.68 16.60
CA ILE A 14 -10.24 -28.26 15.51
C ILE A 14 -9.80 -27.18 14.51
N ALA A 15 -10.55 -26.08 14.44
CA ALA A 15 -10.26 -24.95 13.57
C ALA A 15 -9.14 -24.05 14.13
N LEU A 16 -9.01 -23.96 15.45
CA LEU A 16 -8.05 -23.06 16.13
C LEU A 16 -6.56 -23.42 15.94
N CYS A 17 -6.22 -24.64 15.49
CA CYS A 17 -4.84 -25.07 15.33
C CYS A 17 -4.13 -24.60 14.04
N PHE A 18 -4.80 -23.93 13.10
CA PHE A 18 -4.25 -23.61 11.77
C PHE A 18 -4.05 -22.10 11.49
N VAL A 19 -3.73 -21.29 12.50
CA VAL A 19 -3.28 -19.91 12.23
C VAL A 19 -1.78 -19.88 11.96
N LEU A 20 -1.38 -20.37 10.78
CA LEU A 20 -0.01 -20.20 10.29
C LEU A 20 0.25 -18.74 9.90
N VAL A 21 1.27 -18.16 10.52
CA VAL A 21 1.88 -16.89 10.11
C VAL A 21 2.74 -17.18 8.87
N VAL A 22 2.41 -16.57 7.73
CA VAL A 22 3.38 -16.40 6.64
C VAL A 22 3.91 -14.98 6.72
N GLY A 23 5.01 -14.82 7.45
CA GLY A 23 5.87 -13.65 7.36
C GLY A 23 6.97 -13.94 6.34
N ALA A 24 7.24 -12.97 5.48
CA ALA A 24 8.22 -12.98 4.38
C ALA A 24 7.88 -13.92 3.22
N GLY A 25 7.17 -13.35 2.23
CA GLY A 25 7.11 -13.79 0.84
C GLY A 25 7.03 -15.30 0.58
N VAL A 26 5.82 -15.84 0.46
CA VAL A 26 5.42 -17.00 -0.37
C VAL A 26 3.90 -17.17 -0.23
N ALA A 27 3.24 -17.50 -1.34
CA ALA A 27 1.83 -17.87 -1.52
C ALA A 27 0.90 -17.88 -0.30
N ILE A 28 -0.10 -16.99 -0.34
CA ILE A 28 -1.25 -16.96 0.56
C ILE A 28 -2.10 -18.21 0.30
N SER A 29 -1.96 -19.24 1.13
CA SER A 29 -2.99 -20.28 1.22
C SER A 29 -4.07 -19.79 2.17
N THR A 30 -5.12 -19.18 1.63
CA THR A 30 -6.30 -18.76 2.40
C THR A 30 -7.03 -19.99 2.94
N PHE A 31 -6.78 -20.37 4.19
CA PHE A 31 -7.76 -21.16 4.94
C PHE A 31 -8.81 -20.19 5.47
N VAL A 32 -9.88 -20.01 4.69
CA VAL A 32 -11.11 -19.39 5.16
C VAL A 32 -11.80 -20.39 6.09
N PHE A 33 -12.04 -19.97 7.34
CA PHE A 33 -12.85 -20.73 8.28
C PHE A 33 -14.29 -20.81 7.76
N SER A 34 -14.67 -21.97 7.20
CA SER A 34 -16.05 -22.28 6.80
C SER A 34 -16.69 -23.13 7.89
N GLU A 35 -17.79 -22.64 8.49
CA GLU A 35 -18.58 -23.38 9.49
C GLU A 35 -19.42 -24.52 8.87
N ASP A 36 -19.43 -24.69 7.53
CA ASP A 36 -20.26 -25.72 6.89
C ASP A 36 -19.48 -26.69 5.99
N THR A 37 -19.90 -27.96 6.10
CA THR A 37 -19.32 -29.17 5.52
C THR A 37 -19.42 -29.28 3.99
N ASN A 38 -18.42 -29.97 3.42
CA ASN A 38 -18.48 -30.84 2.23
C ASN A 38 -18.16 -30.20 0.87
N VAL A 39 -16.87 -30.14 0.49
CA VAL A 39 -16.48 -30.17 -0.93
C VAL A 39 -15.21 -31.01 -1.15
N SER A 40 -15.40 -32.02 -1.98
CA SER A 40 -14.48 -32.92 -2.66
C SER A 40 -13.11 -32.33 -3.03
N THR A 41 -12.06 -33.06 -2.64
CA THR A 41 -10.70 -32.94 -3.17
C THR A 41 -10.67 -33.22 -4.68
N ARG A 42 -10.35 -32.19 -5.48
CA ARG A 42 -9.66 -32.37 -6.77
C ARG A 42 -8.56 -31.34 -6.88
N VAL A 43 -7.32 -31.84 -6.84
CA VAL A 43 -6.11 -31.12 -7.22
C VAL A 43 -6.11 -31.01 -8.75
N PRO A 44 -6.09 -29.82 -9.37
CA PRO A 44 -5.53 -29.68 -10.70
C PRO A 44 -4.01 -29.55 -10.57
N ALA A 45 -3.31 -30.48 -11.20
CA ALA A 45 -1.88 -30.35 -11.46
C ALA A 45 -1.65 -29.23 -12.48
N GLY A 46 -0.64 -28.40 -12.24
CA GLY A 46 -0.06 -27.47 -13.22
C GLY A 46 -0.48 -26.01 -13.05
N ALA A 47 0.25 -25.27 -12.22
CA ALA A 47 0.38 -23.82 -12.35
C ALA A 47 1.86 -23.45 -12.13
N VAL A 48 2.44 -22.97 -13.23
CA VAL A 48 3.79 -22.44 -13.41
C VAL A 48 3.98 -21.23 -12.48
N PRO A 49 5.19 -20.93 -11.96
CA PRO A 49 5.42 -19.74 -11.14
C PRO A 49 4.92 -18.49 -11.87
N SER A 50 4.18 -17.64 -11.16
CA SER A 50 3.75 -16.35 -11.63
C SER A 50 4.97 -15.59 -12.15
N GLU A 51 5.00 -15.42 -13.46
CA GLU A 51 5.79 -14.42 -14.11
C GLU A 51 5.51 -13.11 -13.38
N ASN A 52 6.60 -12.40 -13.02
CA ASN A 52 6.57 -10.96 -12.95
C ASN A 52 5.69 -10.47 -14.10
N VAL A 53 4.90 -9.42 -13.89
CA VAL A 53 4.49 -8.59 -15.03
C VAL A 53 5.78 -7.96 -15.56
N VAL A 54 6.54 -8.75 -16.30
CA VAL A 54 7.42 -8.34 -17.35
C VAL A 54 6.44 -7.77 -18.36
N GLY A 55 6.27 -6.44 -18.32
CA GLY A 55 5.95 -5.73 -19.54
C GLY A 55 6.99 -6.18 -20.55
N SER A 56 6.59 -7.08 -21.44
CA SER A 56 7.41 -7.53 -22.55
C SER A 56 7.93 -6.30 -23.28
N ASP A 57 9.23 -6.29 -23.57
CA ASP A 57 9.85 -5.47 -24.59
C ASP A 57 8.87 -5.15 -25.72
N SER A 58 8.29 -3.97 -25.65
CA SER A 58 7.44 -3.42 -26.70
C SER A 58 7.48 -1.90 -26.62
N GLN A 59 8.63 -1.37 -27.00
CA GLN A 59 8.83 0.02 -27.40
C GLN A 59 8.26 1.05 -26.42
N GLU A 60 8.79 1.05 -25.19
CA GLU A 60 8.62 2.21 -24.33
C GLU A 60 9.50 3.34 -24.89
N GLN A 61 8.88 4.41 -25.36
CA GLN A 61 9.61 5.61 -25.76
C GLN A 61 10.17 6.23 -24.49
N GLU A 62 11.44 5.93 -24.21
CA GLU A 62 12.27 6.74 -23.32
C GLU A 62 12.12 8.20 -23.74
N ALA A 63 11.78 9.08 -22.80
CA ALA A 63 11.68 10.51 -23.05
C ALA A 63 13.10 11.10 -23.22
N LYS A 64 13.75 10.76 -24.33
CA LYS A 64 15.03 11.30 -24.79
C LYS A 64 14.74 12.39 -25.81
N GLN A 65 15.20 13.61 -25.53
CA GLN A 65 15.16 14.69 -26.52
C GLN A 65 16.50 14.70 -27.30
N GLN A 66 16.47 14.42 -28.60
CA GLN A 66 17.63 14.53 -29.49
C GLN A 66 17.84 15.99 -29.95
N GLN A 67 19.09 16.44 -29.98
CA GLN A 67 19.50 17.74 -30.57
C GLN A 67 19.45 17.66 -32.11
N GLY A 68 18.65 18.52 -32.73
CA GLY A 68 18.70 18.79 -34.17
C GLY A 68 19.60 19.99 -34.46
N GLU A 69 20.44 19.86 -35.48
CA GLU A 69 21.35 20.87 -36.01
C GLU A 69 20.64 22.14 -36.48
N ASP A 70 21.23 23.29 -36.15
CA ASP A 70 20.92 24.60 -36.71
C ASP A 70 21.05 24.57 -38.24
N THR A 71 19.95 24.81 -38.95
CA THR A 71 20.01 25.46 -40.27
C THR A 71 19.18 26.74 -40.24
N ASN A 72 19.94 27.81 -40.36
CA ASN A 72 19.56 29.19 -40.49
C ASN A 72 18.87 29.37 -41.86
N ASP A 73 17.62 29.84 -41.90
CA ASP A 73 17.12 30.56 -43.06
C ASP A 73 16.25 31.75 -42.64
N ASN A 74 16.53 32.87 -43.29
CA ASN A 74 16.18 34.23 -42.95
C ASN A 74 15.14 34.72 -43.97
N GLY A 75 13.96 35.15 -43.51
CA GLY A 75 12.83 35.47 -44.40
C GLY A 75 11.82 36.47 -43.84
N ASN A 76 12.31 37.68 -43.57
CA ASN A 76 11.69 39.01 -43.48
C ASN A 76 10.15 39.21 -43.70
N ASN A 77 9.56 39.99 -42.77
CA ASN A 77 8.47 41.00 -42.86
C ASN A 77 7.06 40.63 -43.40
N THR A 78 6.02 40.88 -42.57
CA THR A 78 5.12 42.07 -42.63
C THR A 78 4.02 41.99 -41.56
N ASP A 79 3.85 43.05 -40.76
CA ASP A 79 2.66 43.41 -39.93
C ASP A 79 2.05 44.72 -40.52
N PRO A 80 0.88 45.24 -40.06
CA PRO A 80 -0.43 44.66 -39.68
C PRO A 80 -1.59 45.46 -40.38
N PRO A 81 -2.88 45.40 -39.92
CA PRO A 81 -3.33 46.49 -39.03
C PRO A 81 -4.42 46.18 -37.97
N GLU A 82 -4.24 46.85 -36.84
CA GLU A 82 -5.13 47.56 -35.88
C GLU A 82 -6.68 47.61 -35.98
N SER A 83 -7.31 47.67 -34.78
CA SER A 83 -8.56 48.36 -34.29
C SER A 83 -9.50 47.43 -33.50
N THR A 84 -10.19 47.75 -32.39
CA THR A 84 -10.41 48.91 -31.48
C THR A 84 -11.18 48.35 -30.26
N GLU A 85 -10.79 48.68 -29.02
CA GLU A 85 -11.51 49.48 -27.99
C GLU A 85 -13.02 49.25 -27.72
N ASP A 86 -13.32 49.14 -26.40
CA ASP A 86 -14.52 49.50 -25.59
C ASP A 86 -14.86 48.35 -24.60
N GLY A 87 -14.97 48.50 -23.28
CA GLY A 87 -15.17 49.68 -22.44
C GLY A 87 -16.63 49.76 -21.98
N ASP A 88 -17.03 49.08 -20.89
CA ASP A 88 -18.10 49.61 -20.03
C ASP A 88 -18.07 49.13 -18.56
N THR A 89 -18.39 50.12 -17.74
CA THR A 89 -18.60 50.26 -16.29
C THR A 89 -19.93 49.58 -15.85
N ASN A 90 -20.37 49.40 -14.59
CA ASN A 90 -20.30 50.22 -13.38
C ASN A 90 -20.94 49.45 -12.18
N THR A 91 -20.42 49.65 -10.96
CA THR A 91 -21.05 49.77 -9.59
C THR A 91 -22.38 49.05 -9.22
N VAL A 92 -22.70 48.56 -7.99
CA VAL A 92 -22.46 49.08 -6.61
C VAL A 92 -22.96 48.07 -5.52
N VAL A 93 -22.35 48.12 -4.30
CA VAL A 93 -22.74 47.68 -2.90
C VAL A 93 -23.65 46.44 -2.65
N ASP A 94 -23.48 45.59 -1.62
CA ASP A 94 -23.39 45.90 -0.18
C ASP A 94 -23.06 44.62 0.68
N SER A 95 -22.60 44.86 1.91
CA SER A 95 -22.78 44.01 3.12
C SER A 95 -21.96 42.70 3.31
N VAL A 96 -20.84 42.79 4.04
CA VAL A 96 -20.09 41.64 4.60
C VAL A 96 -20.42 41.46 6.09
N ARG A 97 -21.02 40.31 6.42
CA ARG A 97 -21.13 39.70 7.76
C ARG A 97 -20.05 38.62 7.90
N PRO A 98 -19.40 38.43 9.06
CA PRO A 98 -18.29 37.49 9.18
C PRO A 98 -18.82 36.06 9.30
N THR A 99 -18.40 35.19 8.38
CA THR A 99 -18.64 33.74 8.46
C THR A 99 -17.36 33.08 8.94
N THR A 100 -17.45 32.43 10.11
CA THR A 100 -16.45 31.54 10.68
C THR A 100 -16.11 30.40 9.72
N THR A 101 -14.92 30.44 9.13
CA THR A 101 -14.33 29.31 8.40
C THR A 101 -13.66 28.34 9.36
N VAL A 102 -14.22 27.12 9.43
CA VAL A 102 -13.58 25.92 9.97
C VAL A 102 -12.37 25.61 9.09
N GLN A 103 -11.15 25.67 9.65
CA GLN A 103 -9.94 25.23 8.93
C GLN A 103 -9.91 23.70 8.84
N ASN A 104 -9.85 23.21 7.61
CA ASN A 104 -9.63 21.82 7.25
C ASN A 104 -8.12 21.64 7.04
N ASN A 105 -7.45 20.90 7.94
CA ASN A 105 -6.00 20.80 7.99
C ASN A 105 -5.47 19.66 7.11
N ASN A 106 -5.32 19.91 5.80
CA ASN A 106 -4.67 19.00 4.84
C ASN A 106 -3.40 19.62 4.22
N ASN A 107 -2.54 20.24 5.03
CA ASN A 107 -1.34 20.89 4.51
C ASN A 107 -0.19 19.86 4.38
N PRO A 108 0.39 19.63 3.18
CA PRO A 108 1.53 18.74 3.00
C PRO A 108 2.78 19.27 3.72
N SER A 109 3.65 18.35 4.16
CA SER A 109 4.91 18.67 4.84
C SER A 109 5.79 19.63 4.02
N PRO A 110 6.56 20.53 4.67
CA PRO A 110 7.43 21.47 3.97
C PRO A 110 8.50 20.72 3.15
N ILE A 111 8.58 21.02 1.85
CA ILE A 111 9.61 20.48 0.96
C ILE A 111 10.89 21.31 1.18
N PRO A 112 12.04 20.69 1.52
CA PRO A 112 13.31 21.40 1.55
C PRO A 112 13.71 21.78 0.12
N GLY A 113 13.80 23.07 -0.18
CA GLY A 113 14.31 23.57 -1.45
C GLY A 113 15.82 23.71 -1.41
N ASP A 114 16.54 23.00 -2.28
CA ASP A 114 17.96 23.26 -2.51
C ASP A 114 18.10 24.36 -3.57
N SER A 115 18.44 25.56 -3.12
CA SER A 115 18.68 26.72 -3.99
C SER A 115 20.10 26.68 -4.51
N SER A 116 20.37 25.82 -5.51
CA SER A 116 21.52 25.96 -6.39
C SER A 116 21.04 26.00 -7.84
N SER A 117 21.71 26.79 -8.69
CA SER A 117 21.30 27.12 -10.06
C SER A 117 20.90 25.88 -10.88
N GLY A 118 19.60 25.66 -11.04
CA GLY A 118 19.05 24.45 -11.67
C GLY A 118 17.53 24.32 -11.51
N PHE A 119 16.99 23.20 -11.96
CA PHE A 119 15.59 22.83 -11.75
C PHE A 119 15.28 22.49 -10.29
N ASP A 120 14.10 22.86 -9.84
CA ASP A 120 13.62 22.63 -8.48
C ASP A 120 12.69 21.41 -8.41
N ALA A 121 13.12 20.37 -7.66
CA ALA A 121 12.32 19.18 -7.40
C ALA A 121 10.91 19.50 -6.86
N ALA A 122 10.78 20.54 -6.01
CA ALA A 122 9.50 20.95 -5.45
C ALA A 122 8.53 21.48 -6.52
N LYS A 123 9.05 22.14 -7.56
CA LYS A 123 8.24 22.62 -8.69
C LYS A 123 7.78 21.48 -9.60
N VAL A 124 8.63 20.47 -9.84
CA VAL A 124 8.23 19.25 -10.57
C VAL A 124 7.13 18.51 -9.82
N ILE A 125 7.23 18.37 -8.48
CA ILE A 125 6.18 17.77 -7.65
C ILE A 125 4.89 18.61 -7.72
N SER A 126 5.01 19.94 -7.62
CA SER A 126 3.86 20.85 -7.69
C SER A 126 3.14 20.76 -9.03
N ALA A 127 3.87 20.73 -10.14
CA ALA A 127 3.33 20.53 -11.49
C ALA A 127 2.64 19.16 -11.63
N THR A 128 3.27 18.09 -11.11
CA THR A 128 2.67 16.75 -11.07
C THR A 128 1.35 16.74 -10.29
N ASN A 129 1.30 17.37 -9.12
CA ASN A 129 0.10 17.45 -8.30
C ASN A 129 -0.98 18.35 -8.91
N ALA A 130 -0.61 19.42 -9.61
CA ALA A 130 -1.56 20.23 -10.36
C ALA A 130 -2.23 19.42 -11.49
N TYR A 131 -1.44 18.62 -12.22
CA TYR A 131 -1.95 17.73 -13.25
C TYR A 131 -2.91 16.66 -12.71
N ARG A 132 -2.60 16.10 -11.53
CA ARG A 132 -3.46 15.16 -10.80
C ARG A 132 -4.76 15.81 -10.32
N ALA A 133 -4.68 17.02 -9.77
CA ALA A 133 -5.84 17.76 -9.28
C ALA A 133 -6.87 18.05 -10.38
N GLN A 134 -6.41 18.39 -11.60
CA GLN A 134 -7.28 18.55 -12.77
C GLN A 134 -8.09 17.30 -13.13
N ARG A 135 -7.69 16.13 -12.63
CA ARG A 135 -8.33 14.82 -12.85
C ARG A 135 -9.05 14.29 -11.61
N GLY A 136 -9.20 15.11 -10.57
CA GLY A 136 -9.84 14.70 -9.31
C GLY A 136 -9.03 13.68 -8.50
N LEU A 137 -7.73 13.53 -8.77
CA LEU A 137 -6.86 12.65 -8.03
C LEU A 137 -6.27 13.36 -6.80
N ALA A 138 -6.06 12.59 -5.73
CA ALA A 138 -5.41 13.10 -4.52
C ALA A 138 -3.97 13.53 -4.81
N PRO A 139 -3.49 14.62 -4.17
CA PRO A 139 -2.10 15.04 -4.29
C PRO A 139 -1.17 14.03 -3.63
N LEU A 140 -0.02 13.83 -4.24
CA LEU A 140 1.07 13.02 -3.71
C LEU A 140 1.87 13.83 -2.68
N ARG A 141 2.33 13.17 -1.63
CA ARG A 141 3.11 13.76 -0.54
C ARG A 141 4.60 13.59 -0.81
N TYR A 142 5.39 14.64 -0.55
CA TYR A 142 6.84 14.51 -0.58
C TYR A 142 7.32 13.48 0.45
N ASN A 143 8.24 12.60 0.04
CA ASN A 143 8.88 11.63 0.93
C ASN A 143 10.40 11.65 0.81
N GLU A 144 11.09 11.84 1.94
CA GLU A 144 12.54 12.00 1.98
C GLU A 144 13.32 10.74 1.58
N ALA A 145 12.80 9.55 1.94
CA ALA A 145 13.43 8.29 1.56
C ALA A 145 13.31 8.05 0.04
N LEU A 146 12.18 8.42 -0.57
CA LEU A 146 12.05 8.41 -2.02
C LEU A 146 13.00 9.43 -2.68
N ALA A 147 13.24 10.59 -2.06
CA ALA A 147 14.18 11.58 -2.59
C ALA A 147 15.63 11.05 -2.58
N LEU A 148 16.02 10.37 -1.50
CA LEU A 148 17.31 9.69 -1.41
C LEU A 148 17.45 8.61 -2.51
N SER A 149 16.40 7.81 -2.73
CA SER A 149 16.37 6.80 -3.80
C SER A 149 16.49 7.41 -5.20
N ALA A 150 15.70 8.44 -5.50
CA ALA A 150 15.71 9.10 -6.80
C ALA A 150 17.06 9.76 -7.09
N ASN A 151 17.68 10.42 -6.10
CA ASN A 151 19.02 10.99 -6.25
C ASN A 151 20.10 9.91 -6.49
N ARG A 152 20.01 8.76 -5.80
CA ARG A 152 20.91 7.62 -6.06
C ARG A 152 20.75 7.09 -7.48
N LYS A 153 19.52 7.00 -8.00
CA LYS A 153 19.27 6.58 -9.38
C LYS A 153 19.88 7.56 -10.38
N VAL A 154 19.72 8.86 -10.18
CA VAL A 154 20.35 9.90 -11.00
C VAL A 154 21.87 9.72 -11.02
N ASP A 155 22.47 9.52 -9.84
CA ASP A 155 23.91 9.30 -9.73
C ASP A 155 24.36 8.01 -10.43
N LEU A 156 23.59 6.93 -10.34
CA LEU A 156 23.85 5.68 -11.06
C LEU A 156 23.81 5.88 -12.58
N ILE A 157 22.80 6.59 -13.10
CA ILE A 157 22.68 6.88 -14.54
C ILE A 157 23.94 7.59 -15.06
N PHE A 158 24.44 8.58 -14.32
CA PHE A 158 25.67 9.28 -14.71
C PHE A 158 26.93 8.46 -14.48
N GLN A 159 27.03 7.68 -13.41
CA GLN A 159 28.22 6.86 -13.13
C GLN A 159 28.37 5.72 -14.14
N GLU A 160 27.27 5.08 -14.49
CA GLU A 160 27.23 3.93 -15.40
C GLU A 160 27.14 4.37 -16.87
N GLN A 161 26.84 5.65 -17.13
CA GLN A 161 26.51 6.15 -18.48
C GLN A 161 25.40 5.29 -19.12
N HIS A 162 24.40 4.95 -18.32
CA HIS A 162 23.35 4.01 -18.67
C HIS A 162 21.99 4.56 -18.23
N PHE A 163 21.11 4.81 -19.19
CA PHE A 163 19.77 5.37 -18.96
C PHE A 163 18.71 4.30 -19.21
N GLU A 164 18.49 3.45 -18.20
CA GLU A 164 17.44 2.43 -18.18
C GLU A 164 16.86 2.33 -16.77
N HIS A 165 15.69 1.71 -16.62
CA HIS A 165 15.07 1.46 -15.31
C HIS A 165 15.92 0.52 -14.44
N ARG A 166 16.51 -0.51 -15.04
CA ARG A 166 17.45 -1.43 -14.38
C ARG A 166 18.87 -0.89 -14.50
N SER A 167 19.66 -0.92 -13.41
CA SER A 167 21.09 -0.58 -13.47
C SER A 167 21.91 -1.69 -14.12
N LEU A 168 23.17 -1.41 -14.47
CA LEU A 168 24.10 -2.43 -14.98
C LEU A 168 24.39 -3.54 -13.95
N SER A 169 24.27 -3.24 -12.66
CA SER A 169 24.36 -4.20 -11.56
C SER A 169 23.06 -4.98 -11.31
N GLY A 170 22.00 -4.69 -12.08
CA GLY A 170 20.70 -5.35 -12.00
C GLY A 170 19.72 -4.73 -11.01
N LYS A 171 20.09 -3.65 -10.31
CA LYS A 171 19.21 -2.97 -9.33
C LYS A 171 18.04 -2.29 -10.02
N GLU A 172 16.87 -2.42 -9.42
CA GLU A 172 15.63 -1.76 -9.86
C GLU A 172 15.20 -0.68 -8.86
N VAL A 173 14.17 0.09 -9.21
CA VAL A 173 13.59 1.12 -8.34
C VAL A 173 13.23 0.57 -6.95
N SER A 174 12.70 -0.66 -6.88
CA SER A 174 12.36 -1.33 -5.62
C SER A 174 13.55 -1.50 -4.68
N ASP A 175 14.71 -1.86 -5.24
CA ASP A 175 15.94 -2.06 -4.46
C ASP A 175 16.44 -0.73 -3.91
N LEU A 176 16.47 0.31 -4.74
CA LEU A 176 16.93 1.64 -4.35
C LEU A 176 16.04 2.26 -3.28
N ILE A 177 14.72 2.10 -3.41
CA ILE A 177 13.73 2.58 -2.45
C ILE A 177 13.86 1.82 -1.11
N GLN A 178 14.06 0.50 -1.17
CA GLN A 178 14.26 -0.32 0.03
C GLN A 178 15.58 0.03 0.74
N GLU A 179 16.68 0.20 0.00
CA GLU A 179 17.98 0.65 0.50
C GLU A 179 17.94 2.09 1.06
N ALA A 180 16.95 2.89 0.67
CA ALA A 180 16.71 4.22 1.22
C ALA A 180 15.82 4.19 2.48
N GLY A 181 15.34 3.01 2.88
CA GLY A 181 14.56 2.81 4.12
C GLY A 181 13.05 3.01 3.97
N TYR A 182 12.53 3.16 2.75
CA TYR A 182 11.10 3.28 2.51
C TYR A 182 10.46 1.89 2.38
N GLN A 183 9.51 1.59 3.27
CA GLN A 183 8.72 0.35 3.21
C GLN A 183 7.46 0.59 2.37
N PHE A 184 7.20 -0.25 1.38
CA PHE A 184 6.16 -0.01 0.38
C PHE A 184 5.29 -1.23 0.09
N LEU A 185 4.09 -0.96 -0.44
CA LEU A 185 3.22 -1.94 -1.09
C LEU A 185 3.39 -1.91 -2.61
N ALA A 186 3.65 -0.73 -3.17
CA ALA A 186 3.87 -0.52 -4.59
C ALA A 186 4.82 0.67 -4.77
N VAL A 187 5.60 0.64 -5.85
CA VAL A 187 6.52 1.69 -6.28
C VAL A 187 6.38 1.93 -7.77
N GLY A 188 6.77 3.10 -8.24
CA GLY A 188 6.80 3.46 -9.65
C GLY A 188 7.96 4.40 -9.95
N GLU A 189 8.40 4.43 -11.21
CA GLU A 189 9.50 5.26 -11.67
C GLU A 189 9.16 5.90 -13.02
N ASN A 190 9.35 7.22 -13.11
CA ASN A 190 9.46 7.92 -14.38
C ASN A 190 10.89 8.44 -14.54
N LEU A 191 11.47 8.28 -15.74
CA LEU A 191 12.79 8.77 -16.09
C LEU A 191 12.71 9.80 -17.21
N ALA A 192 13.56 10.82 -17.19
CA ALA A 192 13.74 11.74 -18.30
C ALA A 192 15.20 12.13 -18.45
N LEU A 193 15.71 12.14 -19.69
CA LEU A 193 17.06 12.59 -20.03
C LEU A 193 17.00 13.56 -21.22
N GLY A 194 17.59 14.75 -21.05
CA GLY A 194 17.57 15.75 -22.12
C GLY A 194 17.91 17.15 -21.66
N THR A 195 17.54 18.14 -22.48
CA THR A 195 17.66 19.55 -22.16
C THR A 195 16.28 20.15 -22.03
N TYR A 196 15.94 20.67 -20.85
CA TYR A 196 14.63 21.24 -20.60
C TYR A 196 14.74 22.76 -20.42
N ARG A 197 13.62 23.45 -20.60
CA ARG A 197 13.40 24.88 -20.43
C ARG A 197 12.70 25.18 -19.11
N SER A 198 11.96 24.22 -18.55
CA SER A 198 11.23 24.37 -17.29
C SER A 198 10.96 23.01 -16.63
N GLU A 199 10.66 23.02 -15.33
CA GLU A 199 10.16 21.84 -14.60
C GLU A 199 8.84 21.32 -15.16
N GLN A 200 8.02 22.22 -15.69
CA GLN A 200 6.74 21.90 -16.34
C GLN A 200 6.95 21.09 -17.62
N GLU A 201 7.98 21.42 -18.42
CA GLU A 201 8.31 20.67 -19.65
C GLU A 201 8.70 19.22 -19.34
N ILE A 202 9.39 18.98 -18.21
CA ILE A 202 9.73 17.61 -17.76
C ILE A 202 8.43 16.81 -17.49
N VAL A 203 7.47 17.42 -16.80
CA VAL A 203 6.19 16.76 -16.50
C VAL A 203 5.38 16.54 -17.77
N GLU A 204 5.39 17.49 -18.72
CA GLU A 204 4.72 17.36 -20.02
C GLU A 204 5.28 16.21 -20.86
N LEU A 205 6.59 15.97 -20.83
CA LEU A 205 7.21 14.81 -21.48
C LEU A 205 6.69 13.49 -20.90
N TRP A 206 6.56 13.38 -19.58
CA TRP A 206 5.95 12.21 -18.94
C TRP A 206 4.46 12.08 -19.26
N ILE A 207 3.72 13.20 -19.36
CA ILE A 207 2.31 13.18 -19.75
C ILE A 207 2.11 12.67 -21.19
N GLN A 208 3.03 12.99 -22.10
CA GLN A 208 2.94 12.61 -23.51
C GLN A 208 3.32 11.14 -23.75
N SER A 209 4.04 10.50 -22.83
CA SER A 209 4.32 9.06 -22.88
C SER A 209 3.19 8.27 -22.20
N PRO A 210 2.50 7.36 -22.90
CA PRO A 210 1.39 6.59 -22.31
C PRO A 210 1.76 5.82 -21.04
N ALA A 211 2.98 5.26 -20.98
CA ALA A 211 3.45 4.48 -19.84
C ALA A 211 3.73 5.38 -18.62
N HIS A 212 4.50 6.45 -18.80
CA HIS A 212 4.76 7.43 -17.74
C HIS A 212 3.47 8.14 -17.27
N HIS A 213 2.56 8.46 -18.20
CA HIS A 213 1.26 9.04 -17.89
C HIS A 213 0.44 8.13 -16.99
N ALA A 214 0.41 6.81 -17.25
CA ALA A 214 -0.31 5.85 -16.42
C ALA A 214 0.17 5.88 -14.95
N ILE A 215 1.47 6.07 -14.72
CA ILE A 215 2.05 6.24 -13.38
C ILE A 215 1.61 7.59 -12.77
N LEU A 216 1.67 8.69 -13.53
CA LEU A 216 1.26 10.04 -13.05
C LEU A 216 -0.19 10.08 -12.59
N VAL A 217 -1.10 9.38 -13.28
CA VAL A 217 -2.54 9.37 -12.97
C VAL A 217 -2.96 8.19 -12.10
N SER A 218 -2.01 7.36 -11.65
CA SER A 218 -2.32 6.22 -10.78
C SER A 218 -2.89 6.70 -9.44
N PRO A 219 -4.06 6.20 -9.01
CA PRO A 219 -4.63 6.52 -7.70
C PRO A 219 -3.92 5.76 -6.55
N TYR A 220 -3.02 4.83 -6.87
CA TYR A 220 -2.42 3.92 -5.89
C TYR A 220 -1.27 4.55 -5.10
N PHE A 221 -0.52 5.44 -5.75
CA PHE A 221 0.59 6.13 -5.12
C PHE A 221 0.08 7.24 -4.20
N GLU A 222 0.75 7.39 -3.07
CA GLU A 222 0.46 8.44 -2.09
C GLU A 222 1.65 9.35 -1.86
N ASP A 223 2.86 8.84 -2.11
CA ASP A 223 4.11 9.52 -1.86
C ASP A 223 4.90 9.68 -3.18
N ILE A 224 5.69 10.74 -3.29
CA ILE A 224 6.51 11.09 -4.45
C ILE A 224 7.82 11.75 -4.02
N ALA A 225 8.86 11.60 -4.82
CA ALA A 225 10.02 12.48 -4.79
C ALA A 225 10.71 12.55 -6.16
N ILE A 226 11.57 13.56 -6.33
CA ILE A 226 12.29 13.82 -7.57
C ILE A 226 13.78 13.94 -7.25
N GLY A 227 14.61 13.22 -8.00
CA GLY A 227 16.03 13.50 -8.12
C GLY A 227 16.26 14.19 -9.46
N ILE A 228 16.96 15.31 -9.47
CA ILE A 228 17.25 16.06 -10.70
C ILE A 228 18.66 16.62 -10.66
N LYS A 229 19.45 16.34 -11.70
CA LYS A 229 20.85 16.76 -11.77
C LYS A 229 21.28 16.97 -13.20
N GLN A 230 22.14 17.97 -13.40
CA GLN A 230 22.85 18.16 -14.65
C GLN A 230 24.20 17.45 -14.60
N GLY A 231 24.56 16.77 -15.68
CA GLY A 231 25.82 16.06 -15.79
C GLY A 231 26.23 15.85 -17.25
N VAL A 232 27.30 15.09 -17.46
CA VAL A 232 27.72 14.65 -18.80
C VAL A 232 27.28 13.21 -18.98
N PHE A 233 26.48 12.96 -20.02
CA PHE A 233 26.02 11.64 -20.43
C PHE A 233 26.39 11.44 -21.89
N GLU A 234 27.11 10.37 -22.21
CA GLU A 234 27.60 10.04 -23.56
C GLU A 234 28.32 11.22 -24.24
N GLY A 235 29.06 12.00 -23.46
CA GLY A 235 29.82 13.18 -23.94
C GLY A 235 29.00 14.47 -24.07
N GLN A 236 27.69 14.45 -23.82
CA GLN A 236 26.82 15.63 -23.88
C GLN A 236 26.41 16.11 -22.48
N ARG A 237 26.35 17.43 -22.28
CA ARG A 237 25.83 17.99 -21.04
C ARG A 237 24.30 17.97 -21.07
N VAL A 238 23.69 17.18 -20.20
CA VAL A 238 22.24 16.95 -20.14
C VAL A 238 21.72 17.03 -18.71
N TRP A 239 20.42 17.18 -18.57
CA TRP A 239 19.69 16.98 -17.32
C TRP A 239 19.11 15.57 -17.28
N VAL A 240 19.25 14.92 -16.13
CA VAL A 240 18.54 13.68 -15.79
C VAL A 240 17.56 14.00 -14.67
N ALA A 241 16.29 13.65 -14.88
CA ALA A 241 15.24 13.72 -13.88
C ALA A 241 14.70 12.32 -13.61
N VAL A 242 14.64 11.95 -12.34
CA VAL A 242 14.10 10.68 -11.85
C VAL A 242 12.96 11.00 -10.91
N GLN A 243 11.78 10.48 -11.17
CA GLN A 243 10.60 10.64 -10.32
C GLN A 243 10.20 9.28 -9.76
N HIS A 244 10.32 9.13 -8.44
CA HIS A 244 9.95 7.92 -7.72
C HIS A 244 8.62 8.12 -7.01
N PHE A 245 7.77 7.10 -7.10
CA PHE A 245 6.47 7.04 -6.45
C PHE A 245 6.43 5.91 -5.44
N GLY A 246 5.66 6.10 -4.38
CA GLY A 246 5.47 5.09 -3.35
C GLY A 246 4.04 5.02 -2.86
N ARG A 247 3.56 3.79 -2.65
CA ARG A 247 2.44 3.49 -1.75
C ARG A 247 3.04 2.93 -0.46
N PRO A 248 2.96 3.64 0.67
CA PRO A 248 3.65 3.21 1.88
C PRO A 248 3.07 1.89 2.40
N ALA A 249 3.90 1.06 3.02
CA ALA A 249 3.44 -0.17 3.71
C ALA A 249 2.34 0.14 4.73
N ALA A 250 2.41 1.32 5.35
CA ALA A 250 1.42 1.81 6.30
C ALA A 250 0.10 2.27 5.67
N ALA A 251 -0.01 2.39 4.33
CA ALA A 251 -1.27 2.73 3.65
C ALA A 251 -2.38 1.72 3.98
N CYS A 252 -1.99 0.46 4.22
CA CYS A 252 -2.88 -0.59 4.70
C CYS A 252 -2.58 -0.87 6.18
N ALA A 253 -3.05 -0.01 7.09
CA ALA A 253 -2.78 -0.16 8.54
C ALA A 253 -3.93 -0.84 9.33
N PRO A 254 -3.65 -1.62 10.41
CA PRO A 254 -2.33 -2.12 10.81
C PRO A 254 -2.25 -3.64 11.09
N VAL A 255 -1.04 -4.15 10.86
CA VAL A 255 -0.52 -5.47 11.29
C VAL A 255 -0.55 -5.61 12.83
N ALA A 256 -0.44 -4.50 13.58
CA ALA A 256 -0.37 -4.53 15.04
C ALA A 256 -1.68 -4.94 15.76
N PRO A 257 -2.88 -4.37 15.46
CA PRO A 257 -4.15 -4.91 15.97
C PRO A 257 -4.39 -6.37 15.60
N GLN A 258 -3.95 -6.80 14.42
CA GLN A 258 -4.04 -8.21 14.00
C GLN A 258 -3.13 -9.11 14.85
N GLN A 259 -1.92 -8.66 15.19
CA GLN A 259 -0.99 -9.42 16.03
C GLN A 259 -1.53 -9.58 17.46
N ALA A 260 -2.09 -8.53 18.04
CA ALA A 260 -2.71 -8.59 19.37
C ALA A 260 -3.94 -9.53 19.39
N LEU A 261 -4.80 -9.45 18.37
CA LEU A 261 -5.92 -10.38 18.22
C LEU A 261 -5.44 -11.82 18.06
N LYS A 262 -4.40 -12.05 17.27
CA LYS A 262 -3.81 -13.38 17.11
C LYS A 262 -3.29 -13.93 18.44
N GLN A 263 -2.53 -13.16 19.20
CA GLN A 263 -2.03 -13.57 20.52
C GLN A 263 -3.19 -13.91 21.47
N ARG A 264 -4.27 -13.12 21.46
CA ARG A 264 -5.47 -13.42 22.24
C ARG A 264 -6.11 -14.73 21.79
N ILE A 265 -6.30 -14.94 20.49
CA ILE A 265 -6.88 -16.17 19.93
C ILE A 265 -6.02 -17.37 20.34
N ASP A 266 -4.69 -17.29 20.19
CA ASP A 266 -3.76 -18.36 20.54
C ASP A 266 -3.88 -18.72 22.04
N SER A 267 -3.90 -17.70 22.92
CA SER A 267 -4.06 -17.89 24.37
C SER A 267 -5.42 -18.48 24.74
N GLN A 268 -6.51 -18.01 24.15
CA GLN A 268 -7.85 -18.53 24.40
C GLN A 268 -7.98 -19.98 23.90
N SER A 269 -7.37 -20.30 22.77
CA SER A 269 -7.35 -21.65 22.20
C SER A 269 -6.65 -22.65 23.12
N GLU A 270 -5.52 -22.26 23.69
CA GLU A 270 -4.79 -23.10 24.64
C GLU A 270 -5.59 -23.31 25.93
N GLN A 271 -6.22 -22.26 26.47
CA GLN A 271 -7.06 -22.38 27.66
C GLN A 271 -8.28 -23.29 27.42
N LEU A 272 -8.93 -23.18 26.26
CA LEU A 272 -10.02 -24.07 25.86
C LEU A 272 -9.54 -25.52 25.76
N ARG A 273 -8.33 -25.78 25.26
CA ARG A 273 -7.73 -27.12 25.19
C ARG A 273 -7.52 -27.73 26.57
N VAL A 274 -6.99 -26.93 27.51
CA VAL A 274 -6.80 -27.36 28.92
C VAL A 274 -8.15 -27.67 29.57
N TRP A 275 -9.13 -26.78 29.46
CA TRP A 275 -10.45 -27.01 30.03
C TRP A 275 -11.21 -28.18 29.40
N GLU A 276 -11.05 -28.44 28.10
CA GLU A 276 -11.64 -29.62 27.45
C GLU A 276 -11.12 -30.91 28.11
N GLN A 277 -9.82 -31.00 28.42
CA GLN A 277 -9.25 -32.17 29.10
C GLN A 277 -9.82 -32.32 30.52
N GLU A 278 -9.85 -31.25 31.31
CA GLU A 278 -10.41 -31.26 32.65
C GLU A 278 -11.91 -31.64 32.66
N ILE A 279 -12.68 -31.14 31.70
CA ILE A 279 -14.10 -31.50 31.52
C ILE A 279 -14.23 -33.00 31.25
N GLN A 280 -13.38 -33.58 30.40
CA GLN A 280 -13.39 -35.01 30.09
C GLN A 280 -13.04 -35.87 31.32
N GLU A 281 -12.04 -35.46 32.11
CA GLU A 281 -11.67 -36.14 33.35
C GLU A 281 -12.82 -36.12 34.36
N LYS A 282 -13.43 -34.95 34.59
CA LYS A 282 -14.61 -34.82 35.49
C LYS A 282 -15.80 -35.62 34.97
N GLN A 283 -16.04 -35.63 33.67
CA GLN A 283 -17.10 -36.44 33.05
C GLN A 283 -16.88 -37.94 33.29
N ALA A 284 -15.63 -38.41 33.19
CA ALA A 284 -15.27 -39.81 33.47
C ALA A 284 -15.52 -40.18 34.95
N VAL A 285 -15.18 -39.29 35.88
CA VAL A 285 -15.48 -39.44 37.31
C VAL A 285 -16.99 -39.52 37.53
N LEU A 286 -17.77 -38.57 37.01
CA LEU A 286 -19.23 -38.59 37.15
C LEU A 286 -19.87 -39.87 36.61
N LYS A 287 -19.37 -40.39 35.48
CA LYS A 287 -19.83 -41.66 34.91
C LYS A 287 -19.53 -42.85 35.82
N LYS A 288 -18.38 -42.85 36.51
CA LYS A 288 -17.99 -43.91 37.46
C LYS A 288 -18.90 -43.94 38.69
N TYR A 289 -19.26 -42.77 39.21
CA TYR A 289 -20.08 -42.64 40.44
C TYR A 289 -21.59 -42.53 40.19
N ALA A 290 -22.04 -42.50 38.93
CA ALA A 290 -23.46 -42.34 38.56
C ALA A 290 -24.46 -43.30 39.28
N PRO A 291 -24.10 -44.56 39.64
CA PRO A 291 -25.00 -45.42 40.42
C PRO A 291 -25.10 -45.07 41.92
N SER A 292 -24.18 -44.25 42.46
CA SER A 292 -24.07 -43.92 43.88
C SER A 292 -23.96 -42.40 44.08
N TYR A 293 -25.10 -41.75 44.35
CA TYR A 293 -25.16 -40.32 44.60
C TYR A 293 -24.68 -39.99 46.02
N GLY A 294 -23.52 -39.35 46.13
CA GLY A 294 -22.89 -38.96 47.39
C GLY A 294 -22.33 -37.53 47.37
N VAL A 295 -21.77 -37.09 48.50
CA VAL A 295 -21.18 -35.74 48.65
C VAL A 295 -20.06 -35.50 47.61
N GLU A 296 -19.22 -36.50 47.37
CA GLU A 296 -18.15 -36.46 46.36
C GLU A 296 -18.71 -36.29 44.94
N TYR A 297 -19.76 -37.03 44.58
CA TYR A 297 -20.44 -36.88 43.30
C TYR A 297 -20.99 -35.46 43.11
N ASN A 298 -21.71 -34.94 44.11
CA ASN A 298 -22.33 -33.61 44.04
C ASN A 298 -21.28 -32.50 43.94
N GLN A 299 -20.10 -32.67 44.55
CA GLN A 299 -18.99 -31.73 44.42
C GLN A 299 -18.44 -31.72 42.99
N VAL A 300 -18.13 -32.90 42.44
CA VAL A 300 -17.61 -33.01 41.06
C VAL A 300 -18.63 -32.49 40.04
N ALA A 301 -19.93 -32.71 40.27
CA ALA A 301 -20.99 -32.22 39.40
C ALA A 301 -21.01 -30.69 39.36
N ARG A 302 -20.90 -30.01 40.51
CA ARG A 302 -20.82 -28.54 40.55
C ARG A 302 -19.57 -27.99 39.85
N GLU A 303 -18.43 -28.64 40.05
CA GLU A 303 -17.17 -28.25 39.38
C GLU A 303 -17.26 -28.44 37.87
N TYR A 304 -17.86 -29.55 37.41
CA TYR A 304 -18.13 -29.80 36.00
C TYR A 304 -19.04 -28.72 35.41
N ASP A 305 -20.16 -28.42 36.05
CA ASP A 305 -21.12 -27.42 35.56
C ASP A 305 -20.47 -26.03 35.45
N SER A 306 -19.71 -25.63 36.48
CA SER A 306 -18.96 -24.36 36.48
C SER A 306 -17.90 -24.30 35.38
N LEU A 307 -17.16 -25.39 35.17
CA LEU A 307 -16.12 -25.45 34.15
C LEU A 307 -16.70 -25.42 32.73
N VAL A 308 -17.82 -26.11 32.49
CA VAL A 308 -18.54 -26.06 31.20
C VAL A 308 -19.08 -24.66 30.92
N GLN A 309 -19.57 -23.93 31.95
CA GLN A 309 -20.00 -22.54 31.78
C GLN A 309 -18.83 -21.62 31.39
N GLN A 310 -17.68 -21.74 32.07
CA GLN A 310 -16.47 -20.97 31.74
C GLN A 310 -15.95 -21.29 30.34
N TYR A 311 -15.92 -22.57 29.97
CA TYR A 311 -15.55 -23.03 28.63
C TYR A 311 -16.44 -22.40 27.56
N ASN A 312 -17.77 -22.51 27.72
CA ASN A 312 -18.72 -21.98 26.74
C ASN A 312 -18.61 -20.45 26.62
N ALA A 313 -18.36 -19.73 27.73
CA ALA A 313 -18.15 -18.28 27.70
C ALA A 313 -16.88 -17.91 26.92
N LEU A 314 -15.76 -18.55 27.22
CA LEU A 314 -14.49 -18.31 26.52
C LEU A 314 -14.56 -18.69 25.04
N LEU A 315 -15.31 -19.75 24.71
CA LEU A 315 -15.54 -20.17 23.33
C LEU A 315 -16.25 -19.08 22.53
N GLN A 316 -17.25 -18.41 23.11
CA GLN A 316 -17.95 -17.30 22.45
C GLN A 316 -17.02 -16.10 22.24
N GLU A 317 -16.19 -15.76 23.22
CA GLU A 317 -15.20 -14.70 23.05
C GLU A 317 -14.18 -15.03 21.96
N ALA A 318 -13.69 -16.26 21.93
CA ALA A 318 -12.76 -16.72 20.90
C ALA A 318 -13.40 -16.63 19.50
N LYS A 319 -14.65 -17.06 19.34
CA LYS A 319 -15.40 -16.90 18.08
C LYS A 319 -15.46 -15.44 17.61
N GLN A 320 -15.75 -14.51 18.53
CA GLN A 320 -15.79 -13.08 18.20
C GLN A 320 -14.40 -12.53 17.81
N ALA A 321 -13.35 -12.94 18.52
CA ALA A 321 -11.98 -12.56 18.22
C ALA A 321 -11.54 -13.07 16.83
N ILE A 322 -11.82 -14.33 16.51
CA ILE A 322 -11.55 -14.93 15.19
C ILE A 322 -12.30 -14.20 14.08
N ASN A 323 -13.60 -13.93 14.27
CA ASN A 323 -14.39 -13.20 13.28
C ASN A 323 -13.84 -11.79 13.02
N THR A 324 -13.37 -11.12 14.08
CA THR A 324 -12.74 -9.81 13.97
C THR A 324 -11.40 -9.91 13.24
N TYR A 325 -10.57 -10.89 13.59
CA TYR A 325 -9.30 -11.16 12.92
C TYR A 325 -9.49 -11.44 11.43
N ASN A 326 -10.41 -12.32 11.05
CA ASN A 326 -10.69 -12.67 9.65
C ASN A 326 -11.17 -11.45 8.85
N LYS A 327 -12.03 -10.59 9.44
CA LYS A 327 -12.47 -9.35 8.80
C LYS A 327 -11.30 -8.40 8.57
N GLN A 328 -10.42 -8.23 9.55
CA GLN A 328 -9.23 -7.38 9.44
C GLN A 328 -8.24 -7.93 8.41
N ALA A 329 -8.00 -9.24 8.42
CA ALA A 329 -7.15 -9.91 7.45
C ALA A 329 -7.70 -9.77 6.02
N LYS A 330 -9.01 -9.94 5.84
CA LYS A 330 -9.66 -9.69 4.55
C LYS A 330 -9.50 -8.24 4.11
N ALA A 331 -9.80 -7.27 4.97
CA ALA A 331 -9.66 -5.85 4.64
C ALA A 331 -8.22 -5.48 4.27
N TYR A 332 -7.23 -6.06 4.97
CA TYR A 332 -5.81 -5.90 4.63
C TYR A 332 -5.49 -6.53 3.27
N ASN A 333 -5.93 -7.76 3.01
CA ASN A 333 -5.73 -8.44 1.74
C ASN A 333 -6.40 -7.72 0.55
N ASP A 334 -7.60 -7.18 0.77
CA ASP A 334 -8.31 -6.33 -0.20
C ASP A 334 -7.49 -5.06 -0.46
N CYS A 335 -6.94 -4.43 0.59
CA CYS A 335 -6.16 -3.19 0.48
C CYS A 335 -4.82 -3.38 -0.27
N ILE A 336 -4.15 -4.52 -0.11
CA ILE A 336 -2.90 -4.83 -0.83
C ILE A 336 -3.17 -5.33 -2.26
N SER A 337 -4.30 -5.99 -2.52
CA SER A 337 -4.66 -6.49 -3.87
C SER A 337 -5.20 -5.42 -4.80
N MET A 338 -5.62 -4.27 -4.27
CA MET A 338 -5.97 -3.09 -5.08
C MET A 338 -4.82 -2.57 -5.95
N GLY A 339 -3.58 -3.06 -5.80
CA GLY A 339 -2.40 -2.60 -6.54
C GLY A 339 -1.75 -3.60 -7.50
N VAL A 340 -2.42 -4.72 -7.85
CA VAL A 340 -1.90 -5.72 -8.81
C VAL A 340 -2.74 -5.75 -10.08
#